data_AF-A0A7C9ABR4-F1
#
_entry.id   AF-A0A7C9ABR4-F1
#
_cell.length_a   1.000
_cell.length_b   1.000
_cell.length_c   1.000
_cell.angle_alpha   90.00
_cell.angle_beta   90.00
_cell.angle_gamma   90.00
#
_symmetry.space_group_name_H-M   'P 1'
#
loop_
_entity.id
_entity.type
_entity.pdbx_description
1 polymer ?
#
loop_
_entity_poly.entity_id
_entity_poly.type
_entity_poly.pdbx_seq_one_letter_code
_entity_poly.pdbx_strand_id
1 'polypeptide(L)'
;AQEVVDALFEALFDGVEKGFAKEAAKKKNYVVAGLAHADGSQLVLLHAVESFCGKASPDAVKEVALVLKNLYDADVLEEEAIVEWYLKGLAGDNKGSPLWKHVKPFVEWLQSAESESDEE
;
A
#
# COMPACT_ATOMS: atom_id res chain seq x y z
N ALA A 1 -10.10 -8.83 11.63
CA ALA A 1 -9.02 -8.94 10.63
C ALA A 1 -8.17 -7.66 10.60
N GLN A 2 -8.77 -6.49 10.34
CA GLN A 2 -8.04 -5.22 10.25
C GLN A 2 -7.11 -4.93 11.43
N GLU A 3 -7.61 -4.94 12.67
CA GLU A 3 -6.78 -4.63 13.86
C GLU A 3 -5.56 -5.54 14.03
N VAL A 4 -5.67 -6.81 13.61
CA VAL A 4 -4.57 -7.77 13.69
C VAL A 4 -3.52 -7.47 12.63
N VAL A 5 -3.95 -7.13 11.41
CA VAL A 5 -3.03 -6.78 10.32
C VAL A 5 -2.39 -5.43 10.59
N ASP A 6 -3.11 -4.45 11.12
CA ASP A 6 -2.57 -3.16 11.57
C ASP A 6 -1.50 -3.36 12.64
N ALA A 7 -1.77 -4.17 13.66
CA ALA A 7 -0.80 -4.46 14.72
C ALA A 7 0.43 -5.21 14.20
N LEU A 8 0.24 -6.14 13.26
CA LEU A 8 1.35 -6.82 12.58
C LEU A 8 2.18 -5.84 11.75
N PHE A 9 1.52 -4.97 10.98
CA PHE A 9 2.19 -3.99 10.12
C PHE A 9 2.96 -2.99 10.95
N GLU A 10 2.37 -2.48 12.03
CA GLU A 10 3.05 -1.64 13.02
C GLU A 10 4.25 -2.38 13.62
N ALA A 11 4.11 -3.62 14.08
CA ALA A 11 5.23 -4.38 14.64
C ALA A 11 6.35 -4.68 13.62
N LEU A 12 6.01 -4.88 12.34
CA LEU A 12 6.99 -5.15 11.29
C LEU A 12 7.77 -3.89 10.88
N PHE A 13 7.17 -2.72 10.97
CA PHE A 13 7.72 -1.45 10.48
C PHE A 13 7.94 -0.40 11.57
N ASP A 14 7.77 -0.76 12.84
CA ASP A 14 8.06 0.11 13.97
C ASP A 14 9.52 0.60 13.93
N GLY A 15 9.69 1.89 14.23
CA GLY A 15 11.01 2.56 14.19
C GLY A 15 11.61 2.76 12.79
N VAL A 16 10.90 2.46 11.70
CA VAL A 16 11.39 2.74 10.34
C VAL A 16 11.31 4.24 10.05
N GLU A 17 12.44 4.93 10.18
CA GLU A 17 12.54 6.34 9.83
C GLU A 17 12.80 6.58 8.34
N LYS A 18 13.61 5.72 7.70
CA LYS A 18 14.01 5.74 6.29
C LYS A 18 14.16 4.33 5.72
N GLY A 19 13.96 4.16 4.42
CA GLY A 19 14.11 2.88 3.73
C GLY A 19 12.91 1.96 3.91
N PHE A 20 11.72 2.54 4.04
CA PHE A 20 10.47 1.79 4.24
C PHE A 20 10.23 0.81 3.10
N ALA A 21 10.44 1.22 1.84
CA ALA A 21 10.30 0.33 0.70
C ALA A 21 11.26 -0.86 0.75
N LYS A 22 12.49 -0.64 1.21
CA LYS A 22 13.50 -1.69 1.34
C LYS A 22 13.12 -2.70 2.42
N GLU A 23 12.65 -2.24 3.57
CA GLU A 23 12.21 -3.13 4.65
C GLU A 23 10.93 -3.89 4.25
N ALA A 24 9.99 -3.24 3.57
CA ALA A 24 8.77 -3.89 3.06
C ALA A 24 9.11 -5.03 2.09
N ALA A 25 10.04 -4.80 1.16
CA ALA A 25 10.49 -5.82 0.23
C ALA A 25 11.15 -7.02 0.93
N LYS A 26 11.97 -6.79 1.98
CA LYS A 26 12.59 -7.88 2.76
C LYS A 26 11.59 -8.68 3.58
N LYS A 27 10.60 -8.01 4.16
CA LYS A 27 9.62 -8.61 5.08
C LYS A 27 8.35 -9.10 4.38
N LYS A 28 8.29 -9.04 3.04
CA LYS A 28 7.09 -9.38 2.26
C LYS A 28 6.47 -10.73 2.59
N ASN A 29 7.29 -11.76 2.85
CA ASN A 29 6.78 -13.09 3.18
C ASN A 29 6.01 -13.11 4.52
N TYR A 30 6.41 -12.27 5.48
CA TYR A 30 5.69 -12.13 6.76
C TYR A 30 4.36 -11.38 6.57
N VAL A 31 4.35 -10.39 5.68
CA VAL A 31 3.12 -9.66 5.31
C VAL A 31 2.13 -10.63 4.66
N VAL A 32 2.57 -11.40 3.65
CA VAL A 32 1.72 -12.40 2.99
C VAL A 32 1.23 -13.47 3.97
N ALA A 33 2.10 -13.99 4.84
CA ALA A 33 1.71 -14.98 5.84
C ALA A 33 0.67 -14.44 6.85
N GLY A 34 0.80 -13.17 7.26
CA GLY A 34 -0.16 -12.52 8.15
C GLY A 34 -1.53 -12.29 7.51
N LEU A 35 -1.58 -12.22 6.18
CA LEU A 35 -2.81 -12.01 5.41
C LEU A 35 -3.52 -13.31 5.01
N ALA A 36 -2.87 -14.47 5.14
CA ALA A 36 -3.42 -15.77 4.75
C ALA A 36 -4.73 -16.15 5.48
N HIS A 37 -5.07 -15.45 6.56
CA HIS A 37 -6.29 -15.65 7.34
C HIS A 37 -7.25 -14.45 7.31
N ALA A 38 -6.99 -13.45 6.45
CA ALA A 38 -7.82 -12.25 6.31
C ALA A 38 -8.71 -12.34 5.06
N ASP A 39 -10.03 -12.38 5.24
CA ASP A 39 -10.99 -12.12 4.15
C ASP A 39 -10.78 -10.69 3.61
N GLY A 40 -10.74 -10.52 2.28
CA GLY A 40 -10.42 -9.22 1.66
C GLY A 40 -8.98 -8.77 1.90
N SER A 41 -8.05 -9.73 1.98
CA SER A 41 -6.63 -9.57 2.33
C SER A 41 -5.91 -8.36 1.70
N GLN A 42 -6.22 -8.03 0.44
CA GLN A 42 -5.58 -6.90 -0.25
C GLN A 42 -6.07 -5.53 0.27
N LEU A 43 -7.38 -5.33 0.44
CA LEU A 43 -7.92 -4.09 1.02
C LEU A 43 -7.49 -3.94 2.48
N VAL A 44 -7.47 -5.04 3.23
CA VAL A 44 -6.98 -5.06 4.62
C VAL A 44 -5.51 -4.62 4.70
N LEU A 45 -4.68 -5.11 3.77
CA LEU A 45 -3.28 -4.69 3.64
C LEU A 45 -3.15 -3.21 3.27
N LEU A 46 -3.94 -2.72 2.32
CA LEU A 46 -3.92 -1.31 1.89
C LEU A 46 -4.30 -0.37 3.05
N HIS A 47 -5.32 -0.72 3.83
CA HIS A 47 -5.70 0.02 5.03
C HIS A 47 -4.62 -0.05 6.13
N ALA A 48 -3.89 -1.15 6.25
CA ALA A 48 -2.77 -1.25 7.20
C ALA A 48 -1.59 -0.34 6.77
N VAL A 49 -1.30 -0.25 5.48
CA VAL A 49 -0.32 0.70 4.92
C VAL A 49 -0.75 2.14 5.21
N GLU A 50 -2.02 2.46 4.98
CA GLU A 50 -2.62 3.77 5.26
C GLU A 50 -2.51 4.15 6.75
N SER A 51 -2.92 3.24 7.63
CA SER A 51 -2.87 3.37 9.09
C SER A 51 -1.44 3.61 9.57
N PHE A 52 -0.47 2.85 9.05
CA PHE A 52 0.95 3.04 9.32
C PHE A 52 1.44 4.41 8.84
N CYS A 53 1.10 4.83 7.62
CA CYS A 53 1.50 6.13 7.09
C CYS A 53 0.96 7.31 7.91
N GLY A 54 -0.18 7.15 8.58
CA GLY A 54 -0.71 8.15 9.52
C GLY A 54 0.16 8.38 10.75
N LYS A 55 1.01 7.41 11.11
CA LYS A 55 1.91 7.45 12.28
C LYS A 55 3.39 7.54 11.89
N ALA A 56 3.72 7.23 10.64
CA ALA A 56 5.09 7.12 10.15
C ALA A 56 5.77 8.48 9.95
N SER A 57 7.10 8.44 9.81
CA SER A 57 7.90 9.63 9.50
C SER A 57 7.52 10.20 8.11
N PRO A 58 7.68 11.52 7.88
CA PRO A 58 7.47 12.11 6.55
C PRO A 58 8.36 11.49 5.46
N ASP A 59 9.54 10.97 5.81
CA ASP A 59 10.41 10.28 4.86
C ASP A 59 9.86 8.89 4.50
N ALA A 60 9.33 8.14 5.47
CA ALA A 60 8.67 6.86 5.20
C ALA A 60 7.41 7.05 4.33
N VAL A 61 6.59 8.08 4.60
CA VAL A 61 5.38 8.37 3.80
C VAL A 61 5.72 8.68 2.34
N LYS A 62 6.88 9.30 2.04
CA LYS A 62 7.31 9.55 0.65
C LYS A 62 7.60 8.26 -0.11
N GLU A 63 7.99 7.19 0.58
CA GLU A 63 8.32 5.90 -0.03
C GLU A 63 7.10 5.00 -0.26
N VAL A 64 5.90 5.43 0.16
CA VAL A 64 4.69 4.59 0.09
C VAL A 64 4.33 4.11 -1.32
N ALA A 65 4.53 4.94 -2.34
CA ALA A 65 4.31 4.54 -3.73
C ALA A 65 5.23 3.38 -4.14
N LEU A 66 6.49 3.41 -3.67
CA LEU A 66 7.46 2.35 -3.95
C LEU A 66 7.14 1.08 -3.15
N VAL A 67 6.59 1.21 -1.95
CA VAL A 67 6.08 0.06 -1.17
C VAL A 67 4.93 -0.62 -1.91
N LEU A 68 3.93 0.14 -2.35
CA LEU A 68 2.80 -0.39 -3.11
C LEU A 68 3.27 -1.05 -4.42
N LYS A 69 4.21 -0.42 -5.12
CA LYS A 69 4.84 -1.01 -6.31
C LYS A 69 5.51 -2.35 -6.00
N ASN A 70 6.32 -2.43 -4.94
CA ASN A 70 6.99 -3.69 -4.57
C ASN A 70 6.01 -4.81 -4.21
N LEU A 71 4.84 -4.46 -3.67
CA LEU A 71 3.77 -5.42 -3.34
C LEU A 71 3.01 -5.84 -4.61
N TYR A 72 2.78 -4.92 -5.53
CA TYR A 72 2.22 -5.19 -6.86
C TYR A 72 3.14 -6.09 -7.70
N ASP A 73 4.43 -5.71 -7.84
CA ASP A 73 5.46 -6.48 -8.56
C ASP A 73 5.71 -7.89 -7.96
N ALA A 74 5.18 -8.15 -6.75
CA ALA A 74 5.29 -9.43 -6.06
C ALA A 74 3.98 -10.22 -6.04
N ASP A 75 2.98 -9.84 -6.85
CA ASP A 75 1.65 -10.45 -6.94
C ASP A 75 0.89 -10.47 -5.59
N VAL A 76 1.18 -9.52 -4.69
CA VAL A 76 0.51 -9.38 -3.38
C VAL A 76 -0.69 -8.45 -3.48
N LEU A 77 -0.60 -7.43 -4.33
CA LEU A 77 -1.67 -6.46 -4.61
C LEU A 77 -1.94 -6.43 -6.10
N GLU A 78 -3.22 -6.44 -6.45
CA GLU A 78 -3.69 -6.28 -7.82
C GLU A 78 -4.03 -4.81 -8.12
N GLU A 79 -3.97 -4.43 -9.41
CA GLU A 79 -4.29 -3.08 -9.85
C GLU A 79 -5.68 -2.64 -9.38
N GLU A 80 -6.69 -3.50 -9.58
CA GLU A 80 -8.08 -3.21 -9.19
C GLU A 80 -8.19 -2.82 -7.71
N ALA A 81 -7.53 -3.56 -6.82
CA ALA A 81 -7.56 -3.29 -5.39
C ALA A 81 -6.90 -1.94 -5.04
N ILE A 82 -5.75 -1.64 -5.67
CA ILE A 82 -4.99 -0.40 -5.42
C ILE A 82 -5.78 0.81 -5.93
N VAL A 83 -6.32 0.73 -7.14
CA VAL A 83 -7.11 1.81 -7.77
C VAL A 83 -8.40 2.04 -6.99
N GLU A 84 -9.12 0.98 -6.63
CA GLU A 84 -10.37 1.08 -5.86
C GLU A 84 -10.13 1.75 -4.50
N TRP A 85 -9.09 1.31 -3.77
CA TRP A 85 -8.69 1.89 -2.49
C TRP A 85 -8.32 3.38 -2.63
N TYR A 86 -7.54 3.74 -3.65
CA TYR A 86 -7.15 5.13 -3.90
C TYR A 86 -8.36 6.03 -4.16
N LEU A 87 -9.26 5.62 -5.04
CA LEU A 87 -10.47 6.39 -5.38
C LEU A 87 -11.41 6.54 -4.17
N LYS A 88 -11.60 5.46 -3.39
CA LYS A 88 -12.38 5.51 -2.13
C LYS A 88 -11.73 6.45 -1.12
N GLY A 89 -10.40 6.43 -1.01
CA GLY A 89 -9.63 7.33 -0.13
C GLY A 89 -9.81 8.81 -0.48
N LEU A 90 -9.80 9.14 -1.79
CA LEU A 90 -10.04 10.51 -2.27
C LEU A 90 -11.49 11.00 -2.08
N ALA A 91 -12.46 10.08 -2.09
CA ALA A 91 -13.87 10.42 -1.90
C ALA A 91 -14.32 10.40 -0.43
N GLY A 92 -13.60 9.67 0.43
CA GLY A 92 -13.96 9.44 1.82
C GLY A 92 -13.45 10.49 2.81
N ASP A 93 -13.53 10.14 4.09
CA ASP A 93 -13.12 11.01 5.20
C ASP A 93 -11.63 11.33 5.20
N ASN A 94 -10.79 10.44 4.65
CA ASN A 94 -9.34 10.62 4.64
C ASN A 94 -8.80 11.38 3.41
N LYS A 95 -9.66 12.00 2.59
CA LYS A 95 -9.27 12.72 1.35
C LYS A 95 -8.18 13.80 1.53
N GLY A 96 -8.00 14.31 2.75
CA GLY A 96 -6.98 15.29 3.09
C GLY A 96 -5.58 14.73 3.33
N SER A 97 -5.40 13.40 3.36
CA SER A 97 -4.13 12.77 3.69
C SER A 97 -3.02 13.12 2.69
N PRO A 98 -1.81 13.48 3.15
CA PRO A 98 -0.67 13.69 2.26
C PRO A 98 -0.25 12.40 1.52
N LEU A 99 -0.63 11.23 2.05
CA LEU A 99 -0.45 9.91 1.43
C LEU A 99 -0.88 9.91 -0.03
N TRP A 100 -2.08 10.42 -0.33
CA TRP A 100 -2.65 10.36 -1.66
C TRP A 100 -1.83 11.10 -2.72
N LYS A 101 -1.10 12.15 -2.32
CA LYS A 101 -0.19 12.88 -3.22
C LYS A 101 1.03 12.04 -3.60
N HIS A 102 1.52 11.22 -2.68
CA HIS A 102 2.64 10.33 -2.92
C HIS A 102 2.21 9.10 -3.73
N VAL A 103 1.00 8.57 -3.48
CA VAL A 103 0.45 7.40 -4.18
C VAL A 103 0.03 7.72 -5.62
N LYS A 104 -0.49 8.92 -5.87
CA LYS A 104 -1.01 9.36 -7.18
C LYS A 104 -0.16 8.93 -8.39
N PRO A 105 1.15 9.24 -8.49
CA PRO A 105 1.95 8.88 -9.67
C PRO A 105 2.01 7.37 -9.94
N PHE A 106 1.90 6.53 -8.91
CA PHE A 106 1.88 5.08 -9.10
C PHE A 106 0.51 4.59 -9.62
N VAL A 107 -0.59 5.17 -9.14
CA VAL A 107 -1.93 4.86 -9.67
C VAL A 107 -2.08 5.32 -11.12
N GLU A 108 -1.57 6.51 -11.46
CA GLU A 108 -1.58 6.99 -12.85
C GLU A 108 -0.74 6.07 -13.76
N TRP A 109 0.37 5.52 -13.26
CA TRP A 109 1.18 4.55 -13.99
C TRP A 109 0.44 3.23 -14.23
N LEU A 110 -0.21 2.67 -13.19
CA LEU A 110 -1.02 1.45 -13.31
C LEU A 110 -2.08 1.59 -14.42
N GLN A 111 -2.91 2.63 -14.32
CA GLN A 111 -4.00 2.89 -15.26
C GLN A 111 -3.53 3.19 -16.70
N SER A 112 -2.30 3.72 -16.85
CA SER A 112 -1.73 3.99 -18.18
C SER A 112 -1.12 2.73 -18.80
N ALA A 113 -0.57 1.83 -17.98
CA ALA A 113 0.10 0.62 -18.45
C ALA A 113 -0.86 -0.37 -19.13
N GLU A 114 -2.10 -0.48 -18.66
CA GLU A 114 -3.13 -1.29 -19.36
C GLU A 114 -3.66 -0.59 -20.62
N SER A 115 -3.75 0.74 -20.65
CA SER A 115 -4.25 1.47 -21.83
C SER A 115 -3.31 1.40 -23.05
N GLU A 116 -2.02 1.09 -22.87
CA GLU A 116 -1.08 0.89 -23.99
C GLU A 116 -1.17 -0.52 -24.63
N SER A 117 -1.92 -1.46 -24.05
CA SER A 117 -2.00 -2.84 -24.55
C SER A 117 -3.26 -3.16 -25.38
N ASP A 118 -4.16 -2.18 -25.58
CA ASP A 118 -5.43 -2.33 -26.31
C ASP A 118 -5.43 -1.63 -27.69
N GLU A 119 -4.26 -1.18 -28.18
CA GLU A 119 -4.10 -0.47 -29.46
C GLU A 119 -3.34 -1.24 -30.57
N GLU A 120 -3.30 -2.59 -30.51
CA GLU A 120 -2.90 -3.46 -31.64
C GLU A 120 -3.93 -4.54 -32.01
#